data_AF-A0A355SUD0-F1
#
_entry.id   AF-A0A355SUD0-F1
#
_cell.length_a   1.000
_cell.length_b   1.000
_cell.length_c   1.000
_cell.angle_alpha   90.00
_cell.angle_beta   90.00
_cell.angle_gamma   90.00
#
_symmetry.space_group_name_H-M   'P 1'
#
loop_
_entity.id
_entity.type
_entity.pdbx_description
1 polymer ?
#
loop_
_entity_poly.entity_id
_entity_poly.type
_entity_poly.pdbx_seq_one_letter_code
_entity_poly.pdbx_strand_id
1 'polypeptide(L)'
;MATTNGWRNYSPEAFLESDDALALKGVKRFDYVFIPEKTGTLALPEVSFAFFDPKAEKYVELTSPALTIDVAPSSRPSIAAQPAAVPTTDSAAPAVSLATTLSPEERLLTLDYRPSNGRSIEPDGLFSSWFYGLNAAAFAALLTAVMWTSWRKQLLTDADARLVHQAKRELKAVLQASRSSDADTFYRSAQQAIRLAATKRLKRNHRSANLSELEQQFKQIGLPEEVIQNTRMLFQAADSHRFSGASASADLSSARTQLNAILKAL
;
A
#
# COMPACT_ATOMS: atom_id res chain seq x y z
N MET A 1 42.50 -19.91 45.13
CA MET A 1 41.13 -20.48 45.22
C MET A 1 40.36 -19.63 46.20
N ALA A 2 39.23 -19.03 45.79
CA ALA A 2 38.46 -18.16 46.68
C ALA A 2 37.58 -19.04 47.59
N THR A 3 37.99 -19.19 48.85
CA THR A 3 37.20 -19.84 49.89
C THR A 3 36.23 -18.81 50.45
N THR A 4 34.98 -18.83 49.99
CA THR A 4 33.94 -17.93 50.50
C THR A 4 33.14 -18.67 51.56
N ASN A 5 33.22 -18.22 52.82
CA ASN A 5 32.27 -18.54 53.90
C ASN A 5 31.82 -20.01 54.03
N GLY A 6 32.76 -20.97 54.02
CA GLY A 6 32.42 -22.39 54.23
C GLY A 6 31.92 -23.12 52.98
N TRP A 7 32.08 -22.52 51.80
CA TRP A 7 31.82 -23.14 50.51
C TRP A 7 33.10 -23.30 49.70
N ARG A 8 33.24 -24.45 49.06
CA ARG A 8 34.20 -24.68 47.98
C ARG A 8 33.50 -24.45 46.65
N ASN A 9 34.03 -23.51 45.87
CA ASN A 9 33.52 -23.14 44.55
C ASN A 9 34.48 -23.57 43.44
N TYR A 10 33.93 -23.91 42.28
CA TYR A 10 34.66 -24.23 41.06
C TYR A 10 34.39 -23.18 39.97
N SER A 11 35.27 -23.12 38.98
CA SER A 11 35.00 -22.30 37.80
C SER A 11 33.71 -22.77 37.12
N PRO A 12 32.79 -21.86 36.77
CA PRO A 12 31.53 -22.25 36.16
C PRO A 12 31.75 -22.82 34.77
N GLU A 13 30.92 -23.79 34.41
CA GLU A 13 30.84 -24.28 33.04
C GLU A 13 29.86 -23.40 32.26
N ALA A 14 30.25 -22.98 31.05
CA ALA A 14 29.47 -22.05 30.23
C ALA A 14 28.95 -22.75 28.98
N PHE A 15 27.64 -22.65 28.75
CA PHE A 15 26.96 -23.20 27.58
C PHE A 15 26.34 -22.07 26.77
N LEU A 16 26.44 -22.16 25.44
CA LEU A 16 25.77 -21.24 24.51
C LEU A 16 24.91 -22.07 23.55
N GLU A 17 23.59 -21.91 23.65
CA GLU A 17 22.63 -22.44 22.71
C GLU A 17 22.22 -21.31 21.76
N SER A 18 22.50 -21.44 20.47
CA SER A 18 22.15 -20.45 19.45
C SER A 18 20.84 -20.82 18.75
N ASP A 19 19.94 -19.85 18.59
CA ASP A 19 18.63 -20.03 17.93
C ASP A 19 18.70 -19.86 16.40
N ASP A 20 19.81 -19.34 15.88
CA ASP A 20 19.98 -18.96 14.48
C ASP A 20 21.37 -19.33 13.97
N ALA A 21 21.49 -19.60 12.67
CA ALA A 21 22.73 -20.01 11.99
C ALA A 21 23.85 -18.97 12.10
N LEU A 22 23.49 -17.70 12.29
CA LEU A 22 24.43 -16.59 12.50
C LEU A 22 24.79 -16.38 13.99
N ALA A 23 24.23 -17.16 14.91
CA ALA A 23 24.44 -17.08 16.36
C ALA A 23 24.18 -15.69 16.99
N LEU A 24 23.38 -14.85 16.32
CA LEU A 24 23.05 -13.49 16.78
C LEU A 24 22.00 -13.48 17.90
N LYS A 25 21.33 -14.61 18.12
CA LYS A 25 20.32 -14.80 19.16
C LYS A 25 20.47 -16.19 19.76
N GLY A 26 20.28 -16.31 21.07
CA GLY A 26 20.39 -17.58 21.78
C GLY A 26 20.32 -17.41 23.30
N VAL A 27 20.57 -18.50 24.01
CA VAL A 27 20.58 -18.59 25.47
C VAL A 27 22.00 -18.95 25.93
N LYS A 28 22.57 -18.12 26.81
CA LYS A 28 23.84 -18.42 27.48
C LYS A 28 23.56 -18.85 28.92
N ARG A 29 24.03 -20.04 29.29
CA ARG A 29 23.84 -20.64 30.63
C ARG A 29 25.18 -20.82 31.32
N PHE A 30 25.23 -20.55 32.62
CA PHE A 30 26.38 -20.78 33.48
C PHE A 30 25.99 -21.70 34.63
N ASP A 31 26.68 -22.82 34.76
CA ASP A 31 26.42 -23.80 35.82
C ASP A 31 27.52 -23.70 36.87
N TYR A 32 27.14 -23.39 38.11
CA TYR A 32 28.04 -23.23 39.26
C TYR A 32 27.92 -24.42 40.20
N VAL A 33 29.06 -24.93 40.68
CA VAL A 33 29.11 -26.01 41.67
C VAL A 33 29.63 -25.49 42.99
N PHE A 34 28.76 -25.50 44.00
CA PHE A 34 29.08 -25.14 45.38
C PHE A 34 29.03 -26.37 46.27
N ILE A 35 30.14 -26.68 46.94
CA ILE A 35 30.24 -27.80 47.89
C ILE A 35 30.36 -27.22 49.31
N PRO A 36 29.45 -27.56 50.25
CA PRO A 36 29.55 -27.08 51.62
C PRO A 36 30.68 -27.81 52.36
N GLU A 37 31.52 -27.07 53.07
CA GLU A 37 32.64 -27.62 53.86
C GLU A 37 32.30 -27.79 55.34
N LYS A 38 31.16 -27.24 55.78
CA LYS A 38 30.70 -27.26 57.17
C LYS A 38 29.24 -27.69 57.24
N THR A 39 28.87 -28.22 58.40
CA THR A 39 27.50 -28.60 58.72
C THR A 39 26.77 -27.44 59.39
N GLY A 40 25.44 -27.46 59.34
CA GLY A 40 24.57 -26.42 59.89
C GLY A 40 23.99 -25.52 58.79
N THR A 41 23.38 -24.42 59.21
CA THR A 41 22.74 -23.45 58.32
C THR A 41 23.81 -22.57 57.65
N LEU A 42 23.99 -22.73 56.34
CA LEU A 42 24.94 -21.98 55.53
C LEU A 42 24.20 -21.08 54.54
N ALA A 43 24.68 -19.84 54.39
CA ALA A 43 24.20 -18.94 53.35
C ALA A 43 25.05 -19.12 52.09
N LEU A 44 24.41 -19.51 50.99
CA LEU A 44 24.98 -19.45 49.65
C LEU A 44 25.00 -17.98 49.20
N PRO A 45 26.17 -17.43 48.83
CA PRO A 45 26.30 -16.02 48.48
C PRO A 45 25.51 -15.66 47.23
N GLU A 46 25.21 -14.37 47.09
CA GLU A 46 24.66 -13.80 45.87
C GLU A 46 25.59 -14.02 44.67
N VAL A 47 25.01 -14.26 43.50
CA VAL A 47 25.74 -14.38 42.24
C VAL A 47 25.30 -13.23 41.35
N SER A 48 26.25 -12.45 40.86
CA SER A 48 25.98 -11.36 39.92
C SER A 48 26.52 -11.64 38.52
N PHE A 49 25.80 -11.15 37.52
CA PHE A 49 26.15 -11.27 36.11
C PHE A 49 25.88 -9.95 35.40
N ALA A 50 26.90 -9.41 34.72
CA ALA A 50 26.79 -8.19 33.94
C ALA A 50 26.74 -8.47 32.43
N PHE A 51 25.86 -7.77 31.72
CA PHE A 51 25.75 -7.83 30.27
C PHE A 51 25.50 -6.44 29.67
N PHE A 52 25.81 -6.27 28.39
CA PHE A 52 25.51 -5.04 27.66
C PHE A 52 24.07 -5.07 27.15
N ASP A 53 23.26 -4.09 27.55
CA ASP A 53 21.91 -3.90 27.00
C ASP A 53 21.98 -2.91 25.83
N PRO A 54 21.77 -3.36 24.57
CA PRO A 54 21.86 -2.50 23.40
C PRO A 54 20.71 -1.47 23.32
N LYS A 55 19.59 -1.69 24.01
CA LYS A 55 18.49 -0.70 24.05
C LYS A 55 18.79 0.44 25.01
N ALA A 56 19.36 0.10 26.16
CA ALA A 56 19.75 1.07 27.18
C ALA A 56 21.16 1.65 26.99
N GLU A 57 21.89 1.14 25.98
CA GLU A 57 23.27 1.50 25.62
C GLU A 57 24.25 1.47 26.81
N LYS A 58 24.02 0.56 27.76
CA LYS A 58 24.81 0.47 28.99
C LYS A 58 24.95 -0.97 29.48
N TYR A 59 25.98 -1.20 30.29
CA TYR A 59 26.10 -2.45 31.03
C TYR A 59 25.08 -2.48 32.17
N VAL A 60 24.37 -3.60 32.29
CA VAL A 60 23.38 -3.88 33.33
C VAL A 60 23.84 -5.11 34.10
N GLU A 61 23.76 -5.05 35.43
CA GLU A 61 24.08 -6.16 36.32
C GLU A 61 22.78 -6.78 36.87
N LEU A 62 22.71 -8.11 36.84
CA LEU A 62 21.64 -8.89 37.47
C LEU A 62 22.23 -9.66 38.63
N THR A 63 21.55 -9.63 39.78
CA THR A 63 21.99 -10.30 41.00
C THR A 63 20.95 -11.31 41.45
N SER A 64 21.39 -12.54 41.75
CA SER A 64 20.54 -13.55 42.40
C SER A 64 20.59 -13.35 43.93
N PRO A 65 19.46 -13.47 44.64
CA PRO A 65 19.46 -13.36 46.10
C PRO A 65 20.28 -14.49 46.75
N ALA A 66 20.85 -14.21 47.91
CA ALA A 66 21.49 -15.24 48.74
C ALA A 66 20.46 -16.29 49.18
N LEU A 67 20.86 -17.57 49.22
CA LEU A 67 20.00 -18.68 49.60
C LEU A 67 20.50 -19.36 50.88
N THR A 68 19.62 -19.60 51.84
CA THR A 68 19.97 -20.34 53.06
C THR A 68 19.77 -21.84 52.84
N ILE A 69 20.80 -22.64 53.09
CA ILE A 69 20.81 -24.09 52.92
C ILE A 69 21.20 -24.74 54.26
N ASP A 70 20.36 -25.65 54.76
CA ASP A 70 20.67 -26.44 55.95
C ASP A 70 21.44 -27.71 55.57
N VAL A 71 22.70 -27.80 56.00
CA VAL A 71 23.59 -28.92 55.67
C VAL A 71 23.67 -29.89 56.84
N ALA A 72 23.10 -31.09 56.65
CA ALA A 72 23.16 -32.16 57.64
C ALA A 72 24.59 -32.74 57.78
N PRO A 73 24.98 -33.22 58.97
CA PRO A 73 26.25 -33.92 59.16
C PRO A 73 26.33 -35.19 58.33
N SER A 74 27.48 -35.38 57.67
CA SER A 74 27.73 -36.62 56.94
C SER A 74 28.00 -37.76 57.92
N SER A 75 27.33 -38.90 57.72
CA SER A 75 27.58 -40.14 58.46
C SER A 75 28.83 -40.89 57.98
N ARG A 76 29.56 -40.32 57.01
CA ARG A 76 30.80 -40.87 56.46
C ARG A 76 31.98 -40.15 57.12
N PRO A 77 32.89 -40.85 57.84
CA PRO A 77 33.99 -40.20 58.54
C PRO A 77 34.86 -39.42 57.56
N SER A 78 35.14 -38.16 57.90
CA SER A 78 36.16 -37.34 57.25
C SER A 78 37.51 -37.96 57.55
N ILE A 79 38.06 -38.72 56.61
CA ILE A 79 39.45 -39.15 56.68
C ILE A 79 40.28 -37.91 56.35
N ALA A 80 40.87 -37.30 57.38
CA ALA A 80 41.94 -36.34 57.19
C ALA A 80 42.99 -36.98 56.28
N ALA A 81 43.31 -36.32 55.16
CA ALA A 81 44.29 -36.83 54.21
C ALA A 81 45.65 -36.97 54.93
N GLN A 82 45.99 -38.20 55.28
CA GLN A 82 47.33 -38.57 55.68
C GLN A 82 48.23 -38.38 54.45
N PRO A 83 49.44 -37.80 54.56
CA PRO A 83 50.35 -37.74 53.42
C PRO A 83 50.82 -39.17 53.13
N ALA A 84 50.08 -39.88 52.29
CA ALA A 84 50.45 -41.18 51.78
C ALA A 84 51.39 -40.96 50.59
N ALA A 85 52.57 -41.57 50.69
CA ALA A 85 53.54 -41.67 49.62
C ALA A 85 52.87 -42.12 48.32
N VAL A 86 53.33 -41.54 47.20
CA VAL A 86 52.94 -41.90 45.84
C VAL A 86 53.19 -43.39 45.57
N PRO A 87 52.15 -44.10 45.11
CA PRO A 87 52.34 -44.87 43.89
C PRO A 87 51.27 -44.58 42.86
N THR A 88 51.74 -44.56 41.62
CA THR A 88 51.04 -44.44 40.35
C THR A 88 49.79 -45.31 40.27
N THR A 89 48.62 -44.70 40.09
CA THR A 89 47.53 -45.15 39.21
C THR A 89 46.59 -43.95 39.03
N ASP A 90 46.33 -43.58 37.77
CA ASP A 90 45.30 -42.61 37.38
C ASP A 90 43.97 -42.96 38.04
N SER A 91 43.65 -42.28 39.12
CA SER A 91 42.32 -42.29 39.74
C SER A 91 41.78 -40.89 39.54
N ALA A 92 41.19 -40.68 38.35
CA ALA A 92 40.37 -39.52 38.08
C ALA A 92 39.36 -39.39 39.22
N ALA A 93 39.30 -38.22 39.84
CA ALA A 93 38.17 -37.83 40.66
C ALA A 93 36.88 -38.20 39.91
N PRO A 94 35.79 -38.64 40.58
CA PRO A 94 34.56 -38.92 39.88
C PRO A 94 34.18 -37.66 39.10
N ALA A 95 34.35 -37.71 37.78
CA ALA A 95 33.89 -36.68 36.90
C ALA A 95 32.37 -36.77 36.99
N VAL A 96 31.79 -35.96 37.86
CA VAL A 96 30.36 -35.70 37.83
C VAL A 96 30.11 -35.10 36.46
N SER A 97 29.60 -35.92 35.53
CA SER A 97 29.18 -35.44 34.22
C SER A 97 27.96 -34.55 34.45
N LEU A 98 28.20 -33.24 34.57
CA LEU A 98 27.16 -32.22 34.71
C LEU A 98 26.40 -31.97 33.40
N ALA A 99 26.81 -32.67 32.32
CA ALA A 99 26.18 -32.63 31.01
C ALA A 99 24.93 -33.53 30.94
N THR A 100 23.90 -33.22 31.72
CA THR A 100 22.54 -33.67 31.36
C THR A 100 21.91 -32.60 30.49
N THR A 101 21.77 -32.89 29.20
CA THR A 101 20.93 -32.09 28.30
C THR A 101 19.48 -32.29 28.75
N LEU A 102 18.98 -31.36 29.57
CA LEU A 102 17.59 -31.37 30.02
C LEU A 102 16.66 -31.20 28.81
N SER A 103 15.69 -32.10 28.68
CA SER A 103 14.61 -31.97 27.70
C SER A 103 13.81 -30.68 27.96
N PRO A 104 13.10 -30.13 26.95
CA PRO A 104 12.28 -28.94 27.13
C PRO A 104 11.27 -29.07 28.28
N GLU A 105 10.77 -30.27 28.55
CA GLU A 105 9.81 -30.58 29.60
C GLU A 105 10.47 -30.58 30.99
N GLU A 106 11.66 -31.17 31.13
CA GLU A 106 12.42 -31.16 32.38
C GLU A 106 12.90 -29.74 32.74
N ARG A 107 13.22 -28.90 31.75
CA ARG A 107 13.53 -27.48 31.96
C ARG A 107 12.36 -26.73 32.61
N LEU A 108 11.11 -27.09 32.29
CA LEU A 108 9.91 -26.49 32.89
C LEU A 108 9.67 -26.94 34.34
N LEU A 109 10.10 -28.15 34.70
CA LEU A 109 9.90 -28.74 36.02
C LEU A 109 11.01 -28.38 37.01
N THR A 110 12.23 -28.11 36.54
CA THR A 110 13.38 -27.76 37.41
C THR A 110 13.47 -26.28 37.74
N LEU A 111 12.85 -25.40 36.95
CA LEU A 111 12.82 -23.97 37.26
C LEU A 111 11.67 -23.69 38.21
N ASP A 112 11.99 -23.05 39.34
CA ASP A 112 11.04 -22.26 40.12
C ASP A 112 10.56 -21.12 39.20
N TYR A 113 9.58 -21.44 38.34
CA TYR A 113 9.09 -20.57 37.29
C TYR A 113 8.37 -19.39 37.93
N ARG A 114 9.12 -18.32 38.20
CA ARG A 114 8.54 -17.00 38.40
C ARG A 114 8.17 -16.45 37.02
N PRO A 115 6.87 -16.28 36.69
CA PRO A 115 6.50 -15.62 35.46
C PRO A 115 7.13 -14.24 35.47
N SER A 116 8.13 -14.02 34.60
CA SER A 116 8.58 -12.67 34.33
C SER A 116 7.49 -11.99 33.50
N ASN A 117 7.25 -10.71 33.76
CA ASN A 117 6.37 -9.92 32.91
C ASN A 117 6.88 -10.07 31.48
N GLY A 118 6.04 -10.63 30.60
CA GLY A 118 6.39 -10.86 29.20
C GLY A 118 6.97 -9.59 28.58
N ARG A 119 7.95 -9.74 27.68
CA ARG A 119 8.59 -8.62 26.97
C ARG A 119 7.52 -7.62 26.51
N SER A 120 7.66 -6.37 26.91
CA SER A 120 6.82 -5.29 26.38
C SER A 120 7.06 -5.20 24.89
N ILE A 121 6.09 -5.65 24.10
CA ILE A 121 6.05 -5.39 22.66
C ILE A 121 5.71 -3.92 22.55
N GLU A 122 6.72 -3.06 22.48
CA GLU A 122 6.52 -1.67 22.09
C GLU A 122 5.90 -1.68 20.68
N PRO A 123 4.73 -1.04 20.49
CA PRO A 123 4.05 -1.02 19.21
C PRO A 123 4.83 -0.08 18.27
N ASP A 124 5.86 -0.62 17.63
CA ASP A 124 6.79 0.17 16.86
C ASP A 124 6.14 0.72 15.57
N GLY A 125 6.25 2.04 15.38
CA GLY A 125 5.92 2.79 14.15
C GLY A 125 4.45 2.90 13.72
N LEU A 126 3.65 1.84 13.84
CA LEU A 126 2.31 1.74 13.22
C LEU A 126 1.22 2.52 13.97
N PHE A 127 1.48 2.91 15.22
CA PHE A 127 0.56 3.69 16.06
C PHE A 127 1.07 5.11 16.36
N SER A 128 2.11 5.55 15.64
CA SER A 128 2.63 6.92 15.76
C SER A 128 1.69 7.94 15.09
N SER A 129 1.56 9.14 15.66
CA SER A 129 0.73 10.23 15.12
C SER A 129 1.06 10.60 13.67
N TRP A 130 2.31 10.43 13.25
CA TRP A 130 2.74 10.66 11.86
C TRP A 130 2.09 9.70 10.87
N PHE A 131 1.93 8.42 11.24
CA PHE A 131 1.30 7.41 10.38
C PHE A 131 -0.15 7.81 10.05
N TYR A 132 -0.91 8.24 11.06
CA TYR A 132 -2.27 8.75 10.86
C TYR A 132 -2.28 10.05 10.05
N GLY A 133 -1.35 10.96 10.30
CA GLY A 133 -1.23 12.21 9.53
C GLY A 133 -0.98 11.98 8.05
N LEU A 134 -0.05 11.07 7.71
CA LEU A 134 0.28 10.74 6.33
C LEU A 134 -0.90 10.05 5.60
N ASN A 135 -1.57 9.10 6.27
CA ASN A 135 -2.74 8.44 5.71
C ASN A 135 -3.92 9.41 5.52
N ALA A 136 -4.16 10.31 6.48
CA ALA A 136 -5.19 11.33 6.36
C ALA A 136 -4.90 12.30 5.21
N ALA A 137 -3.64 12.70 5.02
CA ALA A 137 -3.23 13.53 3.90
C ALA A 137 -3.42 12.83 2.55
N ALA A 138 -3.05 11.54 2.45
CA ALA A 138 -3.29 10.74 1.25
C ALA A 138 -4.79 10.60 0.93
N PHE A 139 -5.63 10.37 1.94
CA PHE A 139 -7.07 10.31 1.79
C PHE A 139 -7.67 11.65 1.33
N ALA A 140 -7.22 12.77 1.92
CA ALA A 140 -7.64 14.11 1.51
C ALA A 140 -7.21 14.43 0.06
N ALA A 141 -6.01 14.03 -0.35
CA ALA A 141 -5.54 14.19 -1.72
C ALA A 141 -6.41 13.40 -2.72
N LEU A 142 -6.79 12.16 -2.37
CA LEU A 142 -7.72 11.36 -3.18
C LEU A 142 -9.10 12.02 -3.29
N LEU A 143 -9.67 12.49 -2.16
CA LEU A 143 -10.97 13.17 -2.16
C LEU A 143 -10.96 14.43 -3.02
N THR A 144 -9.93 15.28 -2.89
CA THR A 144 -9.81 16.49 -3.70
C THR A 144 -9.65 16.18 -5.19
N ALA A 145 -8.90 15.14 -5.56
CA ALA A 145 -8.77 14.69 -6.95
C ALA A 145 -10.11 14.18 -7.52
N VAL A 146 -10.88 13.40 -6.74
CA VAL A 146 -12.21 12.92 -7.14
C VAL A 146 -13.19 14.08 -7.30
N MET A 147 -13.23 15.02 -6.35
CA MET A 147 -14.08 16.22 -6.44
C MET A 147 -13.68 17.11 -7.63
N TRP A 148 -12.39 17.30 -7.88
CA TRP A 148 -11.91 18.11 -9.00
C TRP A 148 -12.29 17.50 -10.34
N THR A 149 -12.11 16.18 -10.49
CA THR A 149 -12.44 15.47 -11.73
C THR A 149 -13.95 15.42 -11.97
N SER A 150 -14.76 15.25 -10.92
CA SER A 150 -16.22 15.27 -11.04
C SER A 150 -16.74 16.67 -11.37
N TRP A 151 -16.22 17.72 -10.72
CA TRP A 151 -16.56 19.10 -11.02
C TRP A 151 -16.19 19.48 -12.45
N ARG A 152 -14.98 19.14 -12.91
CA ARG A 152 -14.55 19.36 -14.28
C ARG A 152 -15.43 18.63 -15.30
N LYS A 153 -15.85 17.39 -15.01
CA LYS A 153 -16.79 16.63 -15.86
C LYS A 153 -18.16 17.31 -15.93
N GLN A 154 -18.67 17.84 -14.81
CA GLN A 154 -19.92 18.60 -14.79
C GLN A 154 -19.82 19.87 -15.65
N LEU A 155 -18.73 20.64 -15.52
CA LEU A 155 -18.52 21.84 -16.34
C LEU A 155 -18.50 21.54 -17.85
N LEU A 156 -17.84 20.44 -18.25
CA LEU A 156 -17.80 20.02 -19.65
C LEU A 156 -19.18 19.54 -20.14
N THR A 157 -19.89 18.77 -19.32
CA THR A 157 -21.24 18.29 -19.65
C THR A 157 -22.23 19.45 -19.78
N ASP A 158 -22.13 20.45 -18.90
CA ASP A 158 -22.94 21.66 -18.95
C ASP A 158 -22.62 22.52 -20.18
N ALA A 159 -21.34 22.62 -20.56
CA ALA A 159 -20.94 23.30 -21.78
C ALA A 159 -21.53 22.63 -23.03
N ASP A 160 -21.46 21.29 -23.11
CA ASP A 160 -22.06 20.51 -24.19
C ASP A 160 -23.59 20.65 -24.22
N ALA A 161 -24.24 20.61 -23.05
CA ALA A 161 -25.69 20.81 -22.93
C ALA A 161 -26.11 22.20 -23.41
N ARG A 162 -25.38 23.25 -22.99
CA ARG A 162 -25.62 24.64 -23.44
C ARG A 162 -25.44 24.77 -24.95
N LEU A 163 -24.40 24.17 -25.51
CA LEU A 163 -24.13 24.17 -26.95
C LEU A 163 -25.27 23.50 -27.73
N VAL A 164 -25.73 22.33 -27.28
CA VAL A 164 -26.86 21.61 -27.90
C VAL A 164 -28.15 22.42 -27.81
N HIS A 165 -28.42 23.04 -26.66
CA HIS A 165 -29.59 23.91 -26.48
C HIS A 165 -29.58 25.12 -27.41
N GLN A 166 -28.43 25.80 -27.53
CA GLN A 166 -28.25 26.92 -28.45
C GLN A 166 -28.42 26.48 -29.91
N ALA A 167 -27.76 25.39 -30.30
CA ALA A 167 -27.87 24.84 -31.65
C ALA A 167 -29.31 24.46 -32.01
N LYS A 168 -30.08 23.89 -31.08
CA LYS A 168 -31.50 23.57 -31.28
C LYS A 168 -32.36 24.83 -31.49
N ARG A 169 -32.11 25.89 -30.71
CA ARG A 169 -32.84 27.16 -30.83
C ARG A 169 -32.53 27.85 -32.17
N GLU A 170 -31.27 27.93 -32.53
CA GLU A 170 -30.81 28.48 -33.81
C GLU A 170 -31.34 27.67 -34.99
N LEU A 171 -31.28 26.33 -34.91
CA LEU A 171 -31.79 25.44 -35.96
C LEU A 171 -33.27 25.69 -36.24
N LYS A 172 -34.08 25.91 -35.20
CA LYS A 172 -35.50 26.25 -35.38
C LYS A 172 -35.68 27.56 -36.14
N ALA A 173 -34.87 28.58 -35.85
CA ALA A 173 -34.94 29.86 -36.55
C ALA A 173 -34.49 29.74 -38.02
N VAL A 174 -33.37 29.04 -38.26
CA VAL A 174 -32.82 28.82 -39.59
C VAL A 174 -33.75 27.96 -40.46
N LEU A 175 -34.41 26.94 -39.89
CA LEU A 175 -35.39 26.11 -40.60
C LEU A 175 -36.63 26.91 -41.02
N GLN A 176 -36.99 27.98 -40.29
CA GLN A 176 -38.05 28.89 -40.74
C GLN A 176 -37.55 29.76 -41.90
N ALA A 177 -36.32 30.25 -41.83
CA ALA A 177 -35.72 31.03 -42.93
C ALA A 177 -35.55 30.20 -44.22
N SER A 178 -35.32 28.88 -44.12
CA SER A 178 -35.23 27.97 -45.26
C SER A 178 -36.58 27.66 -45.92
N ARG A 179 -37.69 28.20 -45.40
CA ARG A 179 -38.99 28.16 -46.09
C ARG A 179 -39.20 29.31 -47.06
N SER A 180 -38.27 30.27 -47.09
CA SER A 180 -38.30 31.37 -48.07
C SER A 180 -38.28 30.85 -49.51
N SER A 181 -38.87 31.63 -50.41
CA SER A 181 -38.89 31.37 -51.86
C SER A 181 -37.65 31.90 -52.57
N ASP A 182 -36.81 32.66 -51.86
CA ASP A 182 -35.53 33.16 -52.37
C ASP A 182 -34.46 32.06 -52.30
N ALA A 183 -33.84 31.77 -53.43
CA ALA A 183 -32.85 30.70 -53.56
C ALA A 183 -31.59 30.99 -52.73
N ASP A 184 -31.15 32.25 -52.66
CA ASP A 184 -29.93 32.61 -51.93
C ASP A 184 -30.13 32.52 -50.41
N THR A 185 -31.27 33.01 -49.91
CA THR A 185 -31.67 32.83 -48.50
C THR A 185 -31.88 31.36 -48.17
N PHE A 186 -32.48 30.59 -49.08
CA PHE A 186 -32.68 29.14 -48.90
C PHE A 186 -31.36 28.38 -48.76
N TYR A 187 -30.43 28.51 -49.71
CA TYR A 187 -29.18 27.74 -49.69
C TYR A 187 -28.29 28.09 -48.51
N ARG A 188 -28.19 29.38 -48.14
CA ARG A 188 -27.44 29.82 -46.96
C ARG A 188 -28.02 29.24 -45.68
N SER A 189 -29.35 29.30 -45.52
CA SER A 189 -30.03 28.73 -44.35
C SER A 189 -29.97 27.19 -44.34
N ALA A 190 -30.04 26.52 -45.50
CA ALA A 190 -29.91 25.07 -45.59
C ALA A 190 -28.53 24.57 -45.15
N GLN A 191 -27.45 25.19 -45.64
CA GLN A 191 -26.09 24.86 -45.20
C GLN A 191 -25.91 25.12 -43.69
N GLN A 192 -26.43 26.23 -43.18
CA GLN A 192 -26.38 26.54 -41.75
C GLN A 192 -27.20 25.54 -40.90
N ALA A 193 -28.36 25.10 -41.40
CA ALA A 193 -29.19 24.11 -40.74
C ALA A 193 -28.47 22.77 -40.60
N ILE A 194 -27.76 22.32 -41.65
CA ILE A 194 -26.95 21.09 -41.59
C ILE A 194 -25.83 21.22 -40.56
N ARG A 195 -25.11 22.36 -40.54
CA ARG A 195 -24.06 22.62 -39.55
C ARG A 195 -24.60 22.61 -38.11
N LEU A 196 -25.79 23.16 -37.88
CA LEU A 196 -26.44 23.18 -36.57
C LEU A 196 -26.98 21.80 -36.17
N ALA A 197 -27.51 21.03 -37.13
CA ALA A 197 -27.93 19.65 -36.90
C ALA A 197 -26.73 18.74 -36.58
N ALA A 198 -25.62 18.88 -37.31
CA ALA A 198 -24.35 18.23 -37.02
C ALA A 198 -23.84 18.62 -35.62
N THR A 199 -23.90 19.91 -35.27
CA THR A 199 -23.52 20.41 -33.94
C THR A 199 -24.33 19.75 -32.83
N LYS A 200 -25.64 19.60 -33.02
CA LYS A 200 -26.55 18.94 -32.08
C LYS A 200 -26.23 17.45 -31.95
N ARG A 201 -26.01 16.73 -33.04
CA ARG A 201 -25.77 15.27 -33.05
C ARG A 201 -24.39 14.90 -32.50
N LEU A 202 -23.35 15.60 -32.94
CA LEU A 202 -21.95 15.34 -32.59
C LEU A 202 -21.53 15.97 -31.24
N LYS A 203 -22.38 16.83 -30.65
CA LYS A 203 -22.10 17.61 -29.42
C LYS A 203 -20.80 18.42 -29.52
N ARG A 204 -20.44 18.85 -30.72
CA ARG A 204 -19.24 19.65 -31.03
C ARG A 204 -19.63 20.81 -31.92
N ASN A 205 -18.93 21.94 -31.79
CA ASN A 205 -19.27 23.14 -32.56
C ASN A 205 -18.89 22.97 -34.04
N HIS A 206 -19.88 22.82 -34.92
CA HIS A 206 -19.69 22.72 -36.37
C HIS A 206 -20.25 23.93 -37.14
N ARG A 207 -20.51 25.06 -36.46
CA ARG A 207 -21.08 26.25 -37.09
C ARG A 207 -20.24 26.83 -38.23
N SER A 208 -18.93 26.62 -38.20
CA SER A 208 -17.98 27.03 -39.24
C SER A 208 -17.43 25.87 -40.07
N ALA A 209 -17.95 24.65 -39.89
CA ALA A 209 -17.39 23.48 -40.55
C ALA A 209 -17.55 23.57 -42.08
N ASN A 210 -16.50 23.22 -42.81
CA ASN A 210 -16.53 23.09 -44.26
C ASN A 210 -17.14 21.72 -44.66
N LEU A 211 -17.34 21.52 -45.96
CA LEU A 211 -17.94 20.29 -46.48
C LEU A 211 -17.08 19.06 -46.16
N SER A 212 -15.77 19.12 -46.36
CA SER A 212 -14.86 17.98 -46.12
C SER A 212 -14.82 17.56 -44.66
N GLU A 213 -14.81 18.51 -43.73
CA GLU A 213 -14.92 18.25 -42.28
C GLU A 213 -16.23 17.56 -41.93
N LEU A 214 -17.37 18.05 -42.45
CA LEU A 214 -18.67 17.42 -42.21
C LEU A 214 -18.73 16.00 -42.77
N GLU A 215 -18.23 15.77 -43.99
CA GLU A 215 -18.16 14.43 -44.58
C GLU A 215 -17.32 13.47 -43.74
N GLN A 216 -16.15 13.91 -43.27
CA GLN A 216 -15.28 13.11 -42.41
C GLN A 216 -15.98 12.76 -41.09
N GLN A 217 -16.63 13.73 -40.45
CA GLN A 217 -17.37 13.50 -39.21
C GLN A 217 -18.56 12.55 -39.44
N PHE A 218 -19.28 12.69 -40.56
CA PHE A 218 -20.42 11.83 -40.88
C PHE A 218 -20.02 10.38 -41.13
N LYS A 219 -18.85 10.15 -41.75
CA LYS A 219 -18.25 8.82 -41.89
C LYS A 219 -17.87 8.21 -40.54
N GLN A 220 -17.31 9.01 -39.63
CA GLN A 220 -16.93 8.54 -38.28
C GLN A 220 -18.12 8.07 -37.45
N ILE A 221 -19.29 8.70 -37.61
CA ILE A 221 -20.53 8.30 -36.91
C ILE A 221 -21.37 7.28 -37.68
N GLY A 222 -20.87 6.75 -38.81
CA GLY A 222 -21.52 5.68 -39.58
C GLY A 222 -22.83 6.09 -40.26
N LEU A 223 -22.95 7.33 -40.73
CA LEU A 223 -24.11 7.73 -41.56
C LEU A 223 -24.10 7.00 -42.91
N PRO A 224 -25.28 6.69 -43.48
CA PRO A 224 -25.38 6.10 -44.82
C PRO A 224 -24.70 6.97 -45.88
N GLU A 225 -24.00 6.36 -46.83
CA GLU A 225 -23.31 7.08 -47.92
C GLU A 225 -24.26 7.95 -48.74
N GLU A 226 -25.54 7.56 -48.84
CA GLU A 226 -26.60 8.36 -49.47
C GLU A 226 -26.75 9.74 -48.81
N VAL A 227 -26.69 9.82 -47.48
CA VAL A 227 -26.82 11.09 -46.74
C VAL A 227 -25.59 11.97 -46.94
N ILE A 228 -24.41 11.36 -47.01
CA ILE A 228 -23.14 12.04 -47.27
C ILE A 228 -23.16 12.62 -48.70
N GLN A 229 -23.59 11.83 -49.68
CA GLN A 229 -23.73 12.27 -51.07
C GLN A 229 -24.78 13.38 -51.21
N ASN A 230 -25.93 13.28 -50.54
CA ASN A 230 -26.94 14.32 -50.53
C ASN A 230 -26.41 15.63 -49.92
N THR A 231 -25.62 15.53 -48.84
CA THR A 231 -24.95 16.69 -48.23
C THR A 231 -23.99 17.35 -49.22
N ARG A 232 -23.17 16.55 -49.92
CA ARG A 232 -22.24 17.02 -50.95
C ARG A 232 -22.96 17.75 -52.08
N MET A 233 -24.00 17.15 -52.64
CA MET A 233 -24.77 17.75 -53.72
C MET A 233 -25.42 19.08 -53.30
N LEU A 234 -26.00 19.14 -52.11
CA LEU A 234 -26.64 20.36 -51.61
C LEU A 234 -25.62 21.48 -51.40
N PHE A 235 -24.44 21.18 -50.84
CA PHE A 235 -23.38 22.17 -50.65
C PHE A 235 -22.81 22.65 -52.00
N GLN A 236 -22.58 21.75 -52.96
CA GLN A 236 -22.12 22.12 -54.29
C GLN A 236 -23.15 22.96 -55.06
N ALA A 237 -24.45 22.65 -54.92
CA ALA A 237 -25.52 23.45 -55.51
C ALA A 237 -25.62 24.86 -54.89
N ALA A 238 -25.42 24.96 -53.58
CA ALA A 238 -25.35 26.25 -52.88
C ALA A 238 -24.14 27.09 -53.32
N ASP A 239 -22.96 26.45 -53.45
CA ASP A 239 -21.74 27.13 -53.88
C ASP A 239 -21.83 27.53 -55.36
N SER A 240 -22.35 26.67 -56.23
CA SER A 240 -22.57 27.02 -57.64
C SER A 240 -23.56 28.18 -57.77
N HIS A 241 -24.66 28.19 -57.01
CA HIS A 241 -25.60 29.32 -56.99
C HIS A 241 -24.92 30.63 -56.55
N ARG A 242 -24.03 30.58 -55.56
CA ARG A 242 -23.36 31.76 -55.01
C ARG A 242 -22.26 32.32 -55.93
N PHE A 243 -21.56 31.45 -56.66
CA PHE A 243 -20.33 31.83 -57.39
C PHE A 243 -20.42 31.73 -58.92
N SER A 244 -21.46 31.11 -59.49
CA SER A 244 -21.57 30.93 -60.94
C SER A 244 -21.96 32.21 -61.71
N GLY A 245 -22.45 33.24 -61.02
CA GLY A 245 -22.92 34.49 -61.65
C GLY A 245 -24.17 34.32 -62.53
N ALA A 246 -24.68 33.10 -62.70
CA ALA A 246 -25.89 32.79 -63.43
C ALA A 246 -27.05 32.61 -62.47
N SER A 247 -28.04 33.51 -62.53
CA SER A 247 -29.33 33.34 -61.86
C SER A 247 -30.15 32.27 -62.57
N ALA A 248 -29.67 31.02 -62.60
CA ALA A 248 -30.48 29.89 -63.02
C ALA A 248 -31.62 29.71 -62.01
N SER A 249 -32.83 29.45 -62.50
CA SER A 249 -33.98 29.10 -61.66
C SER A 249 -33.64 27.85 -60.85
N ALA A 250 -33.25 28.03 -59.60
CA ALA A 250 -32.89 26.93 -58.72
C ALA A 250 -34.15 26.08 -58.44
N ASP A 251 -34.08 24.77 -58.70
CA ASP A 251 -35.12 23.85 -58.26
C ASP A 251 -35.05 23.67 -56.73
N LEU A 252 -35.75 24.55 -56.02
CA LEU A 252 -35.82 24.54 -54.57
C LEU A 252 -36.61 23.33 -54.04
N SER A 253 -37.41 22.66 -54.87
CA SER A 253 -38.24 21.53 -54.42
C SER A 253 -37.41 20.28 -54.14
N SER A 254 -36.50 19.93 -55.06
CA SER A 254 -35.52 18.86 -54.89
C SER A 254 -34.57 19.16 -53.73
N ALA A 255 -34.05 20.39 -53.65
CA ALA A 255 -33.12 20.79 -52.59
C ALA A 255 -33.77 20.76 -51.19
N ARG A 256 -35.05 21.12 -51.06
CA ARG A 256 -35.80 20.99 -49.79
C ARG A 256 -35.97 19.53 -49.38
N THR A 257 -36.20 18.64 -50.35
CA THR A 257 -36.34 17.20 -50.09
C THR A 257 -35.02 16.61 -49.60
N GLN A 258 -33.90 16.96 -50.25
CA GLN A 258 -32.55 16.58 -49.82
C GLN A 258 -32.24 17.10 -48.41
N LEU A 259 -32.53 18.38 -48.13
CA LEU A 259 -32.34 18.96 -46.80
C LEU A 259 -33.10 18.18 -45.73
N ASN A 260 -34.38 17.86 -45.97
CA ASN A 260 -35.19 17.09 -45.02
C ASN A 260 -34.65 15.67 -44.81
N ALA A 261 -34.17 15.00 -45.85
CA ALA A 261 -33.55 13.68 -45.74
C ALA A 261 -32.28 13.73 -44.87
N ILE A 262 -31.42 14.73 -45.09
CA ILE A 262 -30.19 14.94 -44.30
C ILE A 262 -30.56 15.24 -42.84
N LEU A 263 -31.49 16.15 -42.59
CA LEU A 263 -31.92 16.52 -41.24
C LEU A 263 -32.62 15.38 -40.49
N LYS A 264 -33.31 14.47 -41.20
CA LYS A 264 -33.90 13.28 -40.58
C LYS A 264 -32.83 12.25 -40.19
N ALA A 265 -31.76 12.18 -40.97
CA ALA A 265 -30.64 11.30 -40.70
C ALA A 265 -29.73 11.82 -39.57
N LEU A 266 -29.76 13.12 -39.23
CA LEU A 266 -28.96 13.78 -38.20
C LEU A 266 -29.68 13.95 -36.84
#